data_AF-C2ME81-F1
#
_entry.id   AF-C2ME81-F1
#
_cell.length_a   1.000
_cell.length_b   1.000
_cell.length_c   1.000
_cell.angle_alpha   90.00
_cell.angle_beta   90.00
_cell.angle_gamma   90.00
#
_symmetry.space_group_name_H-M   'P 1'
#
loop_
_entity.id
_entity.type
_entity.pdbx_description
1 polymer ?
#
loop_
_entity_poly.entity_id
_entity_poly.type
_entity_poly.pdbx_seq_one_letter_code
_entity_poly.pdbx_strand_id
1 'polypeptide(L)'
;MRVTRFTLAVSRLISYLCAGSLPNVVETYTSLDSFMNQVSPSPETLSAAREAVDVLQRGGIILYPTDTIWGLGCDATNEEAVDRLSALKGRPTGKPMLMLVDSDMRIPSYVRTVPSMAYQLIDVAVRPLTIIYPGGRNVAPQLLAEDGSIGIRIASDTLCQEICRLLRRPLVSTSANLAGTTSPHNYSEIDHELIKLVDYVVPLRQEEHIDGMPSDIIKLGLNNEVRVIR
;
A
#
# COMPACT_ATOMS: atom_id res chain seq x y z
N MET A 1 -10.71 -5.09 -11.83
CA MET A 1 -10.17 -5.98 -12.90
C MET A 1 -9.53 -7.32 -12.44
N ARG A 2 -9.44 -7.64 -11.13
CA ARG A 2 -8.99 -8.98 -10.65
C ARG A 2 -10.03 -10.09 -10.87
N VAL A 3 -11.31 -9.76 -10.79
CA VAL A 3 -12.42 -10.69 -11.06
C VAL A 3 -12.42 -11.14 -12.52
N THR A 4 -12.16 -10.24 -13.48
CA THR A 4 -12.19 -10.56 -14.92
C THR A 4 -11.09 -11.53 -15.35
N ARG A 5 -9.87 -11.45 -14.78
CA ARG A 5 -8.82 -12.44 -15.04
C ARG A 5 -9.12 -13.79 -14.39
N PHE A 6 -9.73 -13.80 -13.21
CA PHE A 6 -10.23 -15.02 -12.57
C PHE A 6 -11.36 -15.68 -13.38
N THR A 7 -12.33 -14.90 -13.86
CA THR A 7 -13.41 -15.39 -14.72
C THR A 7 -12.88 -15.91 -16.04
N LEU A 8 -11.88 -15.27 -16.66
CA LEU A 8 -11.27 -15.75 -17.92
C LEU A 8 -10.46 -17.04 -17.73
N ALA A 9 -9.70 -17.16 -16.63
CA ALA A 9 -8.94 -18.37 -16.31
C ALA A 9 -9.88 -19.55 -15.99
N VAL A 10 -10.89 -19.32 -15.14
CA VAL A 10 -11.90 -20.32 -14.80
C VAL A 10 -12.78 -20.67 -16.01
N SER A 11 -13.16 -19.68 -16.83
CA SER A 11 -13.92 -19.89 -18.06
C SER A 11 -13.12 -20.72 -19.07
N ARG A 12 -11.82 -20.47 -19.25
CA ARG A 12 -10.97 -21.29 -20.12
C ARG A 12 -10.86 -22.71 -19.58
N LEU A 13 -10.66 -22.89 -18.28
CA LEU A 13 -10.58 -24.21 -17.65
C LEU A 13 -11.89 -25.00 -17.82
N ILE A 14 -13.04 -24.36 -17.63
CA ILE A 14 -14.37 -24.94 -17.88
C ILE A 14 -14.55 -25.26 -19.36
N SER A 15 -14.13 -24.39 -20.27
CA SER A 15 -14.18 -24.67 -21.71
C SER A 15 -13.34 -25.88 -22.12
N TYR A 16 -12.13 -26.07 -21.56
CA TYR A 16 -11.31 -27.25 -21.82
C TYR A 16 -11.90 -28.54 -21.25
N LEU A 17 -12.52 -28.47 -20.07
CA LEU A 17 -13.24 -29.59 -19.45
C LEU A 17 -14.48 -29.98 -20.28
N CYS A 18 -15.23 -29.00 -20.80
CA CYS A 18 -16.38 -29.24 -21.67
C CYS A 18 -16.00 -29.74 -23.07
N ALA A 19 -14.80 -29.42 -23.57
CA ALA A 19 -14.32 -29.79 -24.90
C ALA A 19 -13.56 -31.14 -24.95
N GLY A 20 -13.45 -31.87 -23.83
CA GLY A 20 -12.81 -33.19 -23.77
C GLY A 20 -11.33 -33.21 -24.15
N SER A 21 -10.70 -32.05 -24.25
CA SER A 21 -9.32 -31.85 -24.70
C SER A 21 -8.55 -31.16 -23.58
N LEU A 22 -8.19 -31.93 -22.56
CA LEU A 22 -7.31 -31.44 -21.52
C LEU A 22 -5.87 -31.39 -22.07
N PRO A 23 -5.18 -30.23 -22.07
CA PRO A 23 -3.72 -30.23 -22.13
C PRO A 23 -3.17 -31.02 -20.94
N ASN A 24 -1.91 -31.46 -21.03
CA ASN A 24 -1.28 -32.36 -20.07
C ASN A 24 -1.62 -31.94 -18.63
N VAL A 25 -2.38 -32.80 -17.95
CA VAL A 25 -3.10 -32.45 -16.71
C VAL A 25 -2.15 -31.84 -15.67
N VAL A 26 -0.91 -32.33 -15.61
CA VAL A 26 0.16 -31.88 -14.71
C VAL A 26 0.61 -30.42 -14.95
N GLU A 27 0.73 -29.97 -16.21
CA GLU A 27 1.12 -28.57 -16.51
C GLU A 27 0.02 -27.60 -16.10
N THR A 28 -1.24 -27.98 -16.30
CA THR A 28 -2.41 -27.17 -15.93
C THR A 28 -2.50 -26.98 -14.41
N TYR A 29 -2.31 -28.05 -13.63
CA TYR A 29 -2.26 -27.96 -12.16
C TYR A 29 -1.08 -27.14 -11.67
N THR A 30 0.12 -27.32 -12.23
CA THR A 30 1.30 -26.52 -11.87
C THR A 30 1.08 -25.03 -12.17
N SER A 31 0.40 -24.70 -13.27
CA SER A 31 0.03 -23.33 -13.62
C SER A 31 -1.02 -22.73 -12.66
N LEU A 32 -1.96 -23.55 -12.19
CA LEU A 32 -2.99 -23.16 -11.24
C LEU A 32 -2.40 -23.01 -9.83
N ASP A 33 -1.53 -23.91 -9.37
CA ASP A 33 -0.85 -23.80 -8.08
C ASP A 33 0.12 -22.62 -8.06
N SER A 34 0.84 -22.38 -9.16
CA SER A 34 1.65 -21.16 -9.32
C SER A 34 0.79 -19.90 -9.29
N PHE A 35 -0.37 -19.90 -9.98
CA PHE A 35 -1.32 -18.80 -9.98
C PHE A 35 -2.02 -18.61 -8.61
N MET A 36 -2.35 -19.69 -7.90
CA MET A 36 -2.98 -19.66 -6.58
C MET A 36 -1.98 -19.22 -5.50
N ASN A 37 -0.70 -19.62 -5.61
CA ASN A 37 0.42 -19.09 -4.82
C ASN A 37 0.73 -17.62 -5.13
N GLN A 38 0.33 -17.11 -6.31
CA GLN A 38 0.38 -15.67 -6.61
C GLN A 38 -0.83 -14.89 -6.07
N VAL A 39 -1.90 -15.57 -5.64
CA VAL A 39 -3.18 -14.94 -5.24
C VAL A 39 -3.40 -14.98 -3.72
N SER A 40 -2.78 -15.92 -2.99
CA SER A 40 -2.91 -16.03 -1.54
C SER A 40 -1.60 -15.68 -0.83
N PRO A 41 -1.63 -14.88 0.26
CA PRO A 41 -0.44 -14.53 1.01
C PRO A 41 0.19 -15.78 1.64
N SER A 42 1.53 -15.86 1.63
CA SER A 42 2.25 -16.95 2.30
C SER A 42 1.98 -16.93 3.82
N PRO A 43 2.11 -18.08 4.52
CA PRO A 43 1.98 -18.11 5.98
C PRO A 43 2.92 -17.13 6.70
N GLU A 44 4.14 -16.95 6.19
CA GLU A 44 5.12 -15.99 6.69
C GLU A 44 4.64 -14.55 6.53
N THR A 45 4.07 -14.22 5.35
CA THR A 45 3.48 -12.90 5.07
C THR A 45 2.34 -12.61 6.03
N LEU A 46 1.45 -13.58 6.26
CA LEU A 46 0.35 -13.44 7.20
C LEU A 46 0.82 -13.29 8.65
N SER A 47 1.86 -14.02 9.07
CA SER A 47 2.44 -13.88 10.41
C SER A 47 3.02 -12.48 10.60
N ALA A 48 3.88 -12.04 9.68
CA ALA A 48 4.51 -10.73 9.73
C ALA A 48 3.49 -9.59 9.71
N ALA A 49 2.41 -9.73 8.92
CA ALA A 49 1.32 -8.76 8.89
C ALA A 49 0.56 -8.68 10.23
N ARG A 50 0.31 -9.83 10.89
CA ARG A 50 -0.35 -9.84 12.21
C ARG A 50 0.52 -9.18 13.28
N GLU A 51 1.81 -9.51 13.32
CA GLU A 51 2.76 -8.92 14.26
C GLU A 51 2.86 -7.39 14.04
N ALA A 52 2.94 -6.95 12.79
CA ALA A 52 2.91 -5.53 12.46
C ALA A 52 1.61 -4.85 12.95
N VAL A 53 0.46 -5.49 12.73
CA VAL A 53 -0.84 -4.96 13.17
C VAL A 53 -0.96 -4.86 14.69
N ASP A 54 -0.44 -5.84 15.44
CA ASP A 54 -0.43 -5.78 16.91
C ASP A 54 0.35 -4.56 17.41
N VAL A 55 1.45 -4.21 16.76
CA VAL A 55 2.25 -3.01 17.07
C VAL A 55 1.50 -1.73 16.66
N LEU A 56 0.94 -1.69 15.45
CA LEU A 56 0.17 -0.54 14.96
C LEU A 56 -1.04 -0.23 15.85
N GLN A 57 -1.77 -1.26 16.31
CA GLN A 57 -2.93 -1.11 17.21
C GLN A 57 -2.55 -0.52 18.57
N ARG A 58 -1.29 -0.68 19.00
CA ARG A 58 -0.74 -0.08 20.23
C ARG A 58 -0.15 1.32 20.00
N GLY A 59 -0.32 1.90 18.81
CA GLY A 59 0.25 3.20 18.44
C GLY A 59 1.74 3.13 18.06
N GLY A 60 2.25 1.95 17.76
CA GLY A 60 3.62 1.74 17.31
C GLY A 60 3.89 2.19 15.87
N ILE A 61 5.17 2.36 15.56
CA ILE A 61 5.72 2.63 14.23
C ILE A 61 6.40 1.36 13.74
N ILE A 62 6.07 0.95 12.52
CA ILE A 62 6.69 -0.20 11.87
C ILE A 62 7.66 0.26 10.78
N LEU A 63 8.71 -0.52 10.57
CA LEU A 63 9.59 -0.47 9.42
C LEU A 63 9.36 -1.70 8.54
N TYR A 64 9.01 -1.49 7.26
CA TYR A 64 8.51 -2.57 6.42
C TYR A 64 8.83 -2.38 4.93
N PRO A 65 9.00 -3.48 4.17
CA PRO A 65 9.17 -3.40 2.72
C PRO A 65 7.84 -3.04 2.03
N THR A 66 7.90 -2.31 0.91
CA THR A 66 6.74 -2.02 0.07
C THR A 66 6.97 -2.48 -1.38
N ASP A 67 6.01 -2.17 -2.27
CA ASP A 67 6.14 -2.34 -3.74
C ASP A 67 7.11 -1.34 -4.39
N THR A 68 7.54 -0.30 -3.66
CA THR A 68 8.39 0.78 -4.21
C THR A 68 9.75 0.85 -3.54
N ILE A 69 9.77 1.01 -2.22
CA ILE A 69 10.99 1.17 -1.39
C ILE A 69 10.68 0.69 0.04
N TRP A 70 11.69 0.62 0.91
CA TRP A 70 11.44 0.44 2.34
C TRP A 70 10.73 1.65 2.94
N GLY A 71 9.75 1.40 3.81
CA GLY A 71 8.87 2.41 4.35
C GLY A 71 8.71 2.35 5.87
N LEU A 72 8.35 3.48 6.45
CA LEU A 72 7.87 3.64 7.81
C LEU A 72 6.35 3.78 7.79
N GLY A 73 5.68 3.19 8.76
CA GLY A 73 4.22 3.29 8.86
C GLY A 73 3.69 3.29 10.28
N CYS A 74 2.51 3.90 10.43
CA CYS A 74 1.73 3.93 11.66
C CYS A 74 0.23 3.97 11.31
N ASP A 75 -0.65 3.77 12.31
CA ASP A 75 -2.09 3.92 12.11
C ASP A 75 -2.43 5.37 11.74
N ALA A 76 -2.97 5.60 10.54
CA ALA A 76 -3.31 6.93 10.03
C ALA A 76 -4.47 7.61 10.77
N THR A 77 -5.16 6.89 11.66
CA THR A 77 -6.21 7.44 12.52
C THR A 77 -5.73 7.77 13.93
N ASN A 78 -4.48 7.43 14.26
CA ASN A 78 -3.88 7.68 15.56
C ASN A 78 -2.99 8.93 15.50
N GLU A 79 -3.49 10.05 16.03
CA GLU A 79 -2.78 11.35 16.02
C GLU A 79 -1.41 11.27 16.68
N GLU A 80 -1.29 10.61 17.84
CA GLU A 80 -0.02 10.48 18.56
C GLU A 80 1.02 9.69 17.75
N ALA A 81 0.60 8.61 17.11
CA ALA A 81 1.49 7.80 16.28
C ALA A 81 1.96 8.57 15.03
N VAL A 82 1.08 9.37 14.43
CA VAL A 82 1.41 10.24 13.29
C VAL A 82 2.39 11.34 13.70
N ASP A 83 2.18 11.98 14.85
CA ASP A 83 3.09 12.99 15.38
C ASP A 83 4.47 12.40 15.67
N ARG A 84 4.51 11.21 16.29
CA ARG A 84 5.77 10.50 16.58
C ARG A 84 6.51 10.13 15.30
N LEU A 85 5.81 9.65 14.28
CA LEU A 85 6.40 9.35 12.96
C LEU A 85 6.92 10.61 12.26
N SER A 86 6.19 11.72 12.35
CA SER A 86 6.62 13.00 11.78
C SER A 86 7.90 13.53 12.44
N ALA A 87 7.94 13.47 13.78
CA ALA A 87 9.09 13.86 14.59
C ALA A 87 10.32 12.98 14.29
N LEU A 88 10.13 11.65 14.23
CA LEU A 88 11.17 10.68 13.87
C LEU A 88 11.86 11.04 12.54
N LYS A 89 11.08 11.49 11.55
CA LYS A 89 11.61 11.85 10.22
C LYS A 89 12.26 13.23 10.17
N GLY A 90 12.18 14.03 11.24
CA GLY A 90 12.59 15.43 11.22
C GLY A 90 11.80 16.26 10.19
N ARG A 91 10.52 15.89 9.96
CA ARG A 91 9.71 16.52 8.92
C ARG A 91 9.05 17.79 9.48
N PRO A 92 9.07 18.92 8.75
CA PRO A 92 8.28 20.08 9.12
C PRO A 92 6.79 19.70 9.17
N THR A 93 6.10 20.19 10.20
CA THR A 93 4.65 20.08 10.35
C THR A 93 3.95 20.53 9.06
N GLY A 94 2.98 19.75 8.58
CA GLY A 94 2.18 20.10 7.40
C GLY A 94 2.72 19.59 6.05
N LYS A 95 3.91 18.97 5.97
CA LYS A 95 4.30 18.25 4.73
C LYS A 95 3.49 16.95 4.61
N PRO A 96 2.56 16.82 3.64
CA PRO A 96 1.64 15.69 3.60
C PRO A 96 2.37 14.37 3.46
N MET A 97 1.89 13.36 4.19
CA MET A 97 2.22 11.95 3.98
C MET A 97 1.02 11.28 3.31
N LEU A 98 1.28 10.23 2.54
CA LEU A 98 0.19 9.43 1.98
C LEU A 98 -0.19 8.32 2.95
N MET A 99 -1.39 7.80 2.74
CA MET A 99 -1.88 6.61 3.42
C MET A 99 -2.20 5.50 2.43
N LEU A 100 -2.03 4.27 2.88
CA LEU A 100 -2.39 3.06 2.17
C LEU A 100 -3.77 2.56 2.62
N VAL A 101 -4.52 2.03 1.66
CA VAL A 101 -5.76 1.29 1.90
C VAL A 101 -5.72 -0.05 1.17
N ASP A 102 -6.49 -1.03 1.64
CA ASP A 102 -6.56 -2.38 1.06
C ASP A 102 -7.41 -2.45 -0.23
N SER A 103 -8.32 -1.50 -0.43
CA SER A 103 -9.17 -1.45 -1.64
C SER A 103 -9.69 -0.03 -1.91
N ASP A 104 -10.09 0.20 -3.17
CA ASP A 104 -10.79 1.41 -3.61
C ASP A 104 -12.11 1.65 -2.85
N MET A 105 -12.79 0.58 -2.45
CA MET A 105 -14.00 0.63 -1.61
C MET A 105 -13.78 1.33 -0.26
N ARG A 106 -12.52 1.45 0.22
CA ARG A 106 -12.20 2.22 1.43
C ARG A 106 -12.17 3.72 1.23
N ILE A 107 -11.89 4.20 0.01
CA ILE A 107 -11.65 5.61 -0.27
C ILE A 107 -12.79 6.51 0.25
N PRO A 108 -14.09 6.20 0.01
CA PRO A 108 -15.19 7.01 0.52
C PRO A 108 -15.21 7.20 2.05
N SER A 109 -14.56 6.32 2.82
CA SER A 109 -14.46 6.46 4.27
C SER A 109 -13.53 7.62 4.68
N TYR A 110 -12.57 7.99 3.83
CA TYR A 110 -11.51 8.94 4.17
C TYR A 110 -11.54 10.23 3.37
N VAL A 111 -12.50 10.37 2.45
CA VAL A 111 -12.72 11.61 1.68
C VAL A 111 -14.21 11.95 1.66
N ARG A 112 -14.54 13.24 1.63
CA ARG A 112 -15.95 13.70 1.59
C ARG A 112 -16.64 13.37 0.27
N THR A 113 -15.92 13.56 -0.84
CA THR A 113 -16.43 13.31 -2.19
C THR A 113 -15.30 12.71 -3.02
N VAL A 114 -15.55 11.55 -3.61
CA VAL A 114 -14.60 10.91 -4.54
C VAL A 114 -14.85 11.47 -5.94
N PRO A 115 -13.88 12.14 -6.59
CA PRO A 115 -14.02 12.56 -7.98
C PRO A 115 -14.30 11.34 -8.88
N SER A 116 -15.24 11.47 -9.83
CA SER A 116 -15.65 10.36 -10.70
C SER A 116 -14.49 9.76 -11.50
N MET A 117 -13.55 10.60 -11.96
CA MET A 117 -12.33 10.23 -12.67
C MET A 117 -11.39 9.32 -11.82
N ALA A 118 -11.49 9.34 -10.49
CA ALA A 118 -10.56 8.62 -9.64
C ALA A 118 -10.60 7.09 -9.89
N TYR A 119 -11.79 6.51 -10.02
CA TYR A 119 -11.93 5.07 -10.28
C TYR A 119 -11.39 4.68 -11.66
N GLN A 120 -11.59 5.53 -12.67
CA GLN A 120 -11.04 5.30 -14.01
C GLN A 120 -9.51 5.30 -13.98
N LEU A 121 -8.90 6.24 -13.23
CA LEU A 121 -7.45 6.32 -13.08
C LEU A 121 -6.88 5.14 -12.30
N ILE A 122 -7.58 4.69 -11.25
CA ILE A 122 -7.22 3.48 -10.50
C ILE A 122 -7.25 2.25 -11.41
N ASP A 123 -8.29 2.11 -12.24
CA ASP A 123 -8.46 0.93 -13.12
C ASP A 123 -7.39 0.84 -14.21
N VAL A 124 -6.92 1.98 -14.73
CA VAL A 124 -5.91 2.02 -15.80
C VAL A 124 -4.47 2.13 -15.29
N ALA A 125 -4.26 2.32 -13.98
CA ALA A 125 -2.93 2.45 -13.40
C ALA A 125 -2.11 1.17 -13.60
N VAL A 126 -0.98 1.29 -14.29
CA VAL A 126 -0.02 0.18 -14.51
C VAL A 126 1.07 0.18 -13.44
N ARG A 127 1.30 1.32 -12.80
CA ARG A 127 2.28 1.55 -11.74
C ARG A 127 1.57 1.94 -10.45
N PRO A 128 2.23 1.83 -9.28
CA PRO A 128 1.66 2.33 -8.04
C PRO A 128 1.23 3.79 -8.19
N LEU A 129 -0.04 4.08 -7.95
CA LEU A 129 -0.65 5.39 -8.13
C LEU A 129 -1.11 5.93 -6.78
N THR A 130 -0.62 7.12 -6.43
CA THR A 130 -1.16 7.90 -5.31
C THR A 130 -2.03 9.01 -5.85
N ILE A 131 -3.28 9.07 -5.39
CA ILE A 131 -4.21 10.14 -5.74
C ILE A 131 -4.38 11.04 -4.53
N ILE A 132 -4.21 12.35 -4.73
CA ILE A 132 -4.51 13.38 -3.75
C ILE A 132 -5.96 13.82 -3.95
N TYR A 133 -6.78 13.55 -2.95
CA TYR A 133 -8.22 13.84 -2.94
C TYR A 133 -8.52 15.09 -2.11
N PRO A 134 -9.50 15.93 -2.51
CA PRO A 134 -9.95 17.04 -1.69
C PRO A 134 -10.83 16.53 -0.52
N GLY A 135 -10.81 17.27 0.59
CA GLY A 135 -11.73 17.03 1.71
C GLY A 135 -11.48 15.70 2.42
N GLY A 136 -10.25 15.45 2.85
CA GLY A 136 -9.90 14.32 3.71
C GLY A 136 -10.69 14.34 5.02
N ARG A 137 -10.93 13.15 5.59
CA ARG A 137 -11.65 12.95 6.86
C ARG A 137 -11.27 11.62 7.51
N ASN A 138 -11.66 11.46 8.78
CA ASN A 138 -11.49 10.20 9.54
C ASN A 138 -10.03 9.71 9.61
N VAL A 139 -9.10 10.65 9.67
CA VAL A 139 -7.66 10.45 9.79
C VAL A 139 -7.10 11.49 10.76
N ALA A 140 -5.88 11.28 11.23
CA ALA A 140 -5.16 12.27 12.01
C ALA A 140 -5.07 13.61 11.24
N PRO A 141 -5.43 14.76 11.83
CA PRO A 141 -5.42 16.06 11.16
C PRO A 141 -4.08 16.43 10.52
N GLN A 142 -2.97 15.96 11.09
CA GLN A 142 -1.60 16.20 10.62
C GLN A 142 -1.30 15.56 9.26
N LEU A 143 -2.12 14.61 8.81
CA LEU A 143 -2.02 14.01 7.47
C LEU A 143 -2.68 14.88 6.39
N LEU A 144 -3.56 15.79 6.78
CA LEU A 144 -4.22 16.69 5.85
C LEU A 144 -3.25 17.80 5.43
N ALA A 145 -3.24 18.11 4.13
CA ALA A 145 -2.57 19.31 3.64
C ALA A 145 -3.33 20.57 4.12
N GLU A 146 -2.70 21.74 3.97
CA GLU A 146 -3.30 23.03 4.36
C GLU A 146 -4.68 23.30 3.71
N ASP A 147 -4.90 22.78 2.50
CA ASP A 147 -6.17 22.88 1.78
C ASP A 147 -7.16 21.75 2.11
N GLY A 148 -6.85 20.93 3.13
CA GLY A 148 -7.65 19.80 3.57
C GLY A 148 -7.60 18.58 2.65
N SER A 149 -6.67 18.53 1.68
CA SER A 149 -6.49 17.37 0.82
C SER A 149 -5.69 16.24 1.48
N ILE A 150 -5.88 15.01 1.01
CA ILE A 150 -5.22 13.79 1.53
C ILE A 150 -4.73 12.90 0.39
N GLY A 151 -3.49 12.39 0.49
CA GLY A 151 -2.93 11.44 -0.45
C GLY A 151 -3.30 10.00 -0.07
N ILE A 152 -3.97 9.28 -0.97
CA ILE A 152 -4.36 7.88 -0.76
C ILE A 152 -3.79 7.04 -1.90
N ARG A 153 -3.21 5.90 -1.53
CA ARG A 153 -2.75 4.86 -2.47
C ARG A 153 -3.40 3.54 -2.11
N ILE A 154 -3.89 2.81 -3.11
CA ILE A 154 -4.34 1.43 -2.90
C ILE A 154 -3.09 0.54 -2.87
N ALA A 155 -2.90 -0.20 -1.79
CA ALA A 155 -1.78 -1.11 -1.65
C ALA A 155 -1.84 -2.18 -2.75
N SER A 156 -0.73 -2.44 -3.43
CA SER A 156 -0.61 -3.50 -4.43
C SER A 156 0.25 -4.68 -3.95
N ASP A 157 1.24 -4.39 -3.11
CA ASP A 157 2.06 -5.36 -2.40
C ASP A 157 1.24 -6.18 -1.40
N THR A 158 1.46 -7.50 -1.40
CA THR A 158 0.69 -8.46 -0.61
C THR A 158 0.80 -8.20 0.89
N LEU A 159 1.99 -7.91 1.42
CA LEU A 159 2.17 -7.59 2.84
C LEU A 159 1.41 -6.31 3.20
N CYS A 160 1.55 -5.26 2.38
CA CYS A 160 0.86 -3.98 2.59
C CYS A 160 -0.68 -4.15 2.55
N GLN A 161 -1.20 -4.95 1.61
CA GLN A 161 -2.62 -5.29 1.53
C GLN A 161 -3.08 -5.99 2.81
N GLU A 162 -2.33 -6.99 3.28
CA GLU A 162 -2.68 -7.74 4.48
C GLU A 162 -2.64 -6.90 5.75
N ILE A 163 -1.64 -6.02 5.91
CA ILE A 163 -1.57 -5.09 7.04
C ILE A 163 -2.81 -4.18 7.05
N CYS A 164 -3.14 -3.53 5.92
CA CYS A 164 -4.31 -2.65 5.85
C CYS A 164 -5.62 -3.41 6.12
N ARG A 165 -5.76 -4.61 5.56
CA ARG A 165 -6.94 -5.47 5.71
C ARG A 165 -7.15 -5.91 7.17
N LEU A 166 -6.09 -6.35 7.83
CA LEU A 166 -6.11 -6.79 9.23
C LEU A 166 -6.26 -5.62 10.21
N LEU A 167 -5.60 -4.50 9.95
CA LEU A 167 -5.72 -3.28 10.76
C LEU A 167 -7.14 -2.67 10.67
N ARG A 168 -7.82 -2.85 9.52
CA ARG A 168 -9.14 -2.26 9.21
C ARG A 168 -9.16 -0.72 9.28
N ARG A 169 -7.99 -0.10 9.15
CA ARG A 169 -7.74 1.35 9.15
C ARG A 169 -6.66 1.64 8.11
N PRO A 170 -6.48 2.90 7.66
CA PRO A 170 -5.42 3.22 6.73
C PRO A 170 -4.05 3.18 7.43
N LEU A 171 -3.04 2.80 6.67
CA LEU A 171 -1.66 2.79 7.13
C LEU A 171 -0.95 4.02 6.56
N VAL A 172 -0.41 4.91 7.41
CA VAL A 172 0.52 5.93 6.91
C VAL A 172 1.70 5.22 6.27
N SER A 173 2.15 5.69 5.11
CA SER A 173 3.32 5.12 4.45
C SER A 173 4.21 6.23 3.91
N THR A 174 5.47 6.18 4.32
CA THR A 174 6.50 7.11 3.87
C THR A 174 7.83 6.39 3.80
N SER A 175 8.77 6.89 3.00
CA SER A 175 10.08 6.27 2.81
C SER A 175 10.84 6.11 4.14
N ALA A 176 11.62 5.04 4.28
CA ALA A 176 12.39 4.73 5.49
C ALA A 176 13.70 5.53 5.58
N ASN A 177 13.61 6.85 5.49
CA ASN A 177 14.76 7.74 5.56
C ASN A 177 14.43 9.06 6.26
N LEU A 178 15.44 9.73 6.80
CA LEU A 178 15.31 11.08 7.35
C LEU A 178 14.93 12.08 6.24
N ALA A 179 14.20 13.14 6.58
CA ALA A 179 13.77 14.11 5.60
C ALA A 179 14.98 14.72 4.84
N GLY A 180 14.94 14.64 3.51
CA GLY A 180 15.99 15.19 2.63
C GLY A 180 17.10 14.21 2.27
N THR A 181 17.12 12.99 2.81
CA THR A 181 18.09 11.95 2.42
C THR A 181 17.53 11.02 1.34
N THR A 182 18.40 10.19 0.76
CA THR A 182 18.02 9.18 -0.24
C THR A 182 17.14 8.11 0.39
N SER A 183 16.13 7.65 -0.36
CA SER A 183 15.27 6.55 0.07
C SER A 183 15.97 5.20 -0.11
N PRO A 184 15.90 4.30 0.89
CA PRO A 184 16.57 3.00 0.85
C PRO A 184 15.80 2.01 -0.03
N HIS A 185 16.53 1.35 -0.93
CA HIS A 185 16.04 0.30 -1.80
C HIS A 185 16.18 -1.08 -1.16
N ASN A 186 17.06 -1.25 -0.17
CA ASN A 186 17.19 -2.46 0.63
C ASN A 186 17.28 -2.11 2.13
N TYR A 187 17.19 -3.13 2.99
CA TYR A 187 17.20 -2.92 4.44
C TYR A 187 18.57 -2.41 4.96
N SER A 188 19.67 -2.86 4.37
CA SER A 188 21.03 -2.49 4.82
C SER A 188 21.39 -1.02 4.52
N GLU A 189 20.66 -0.35 3.62
CA GLU A 189 20.76 1.09 3.37
C GLU A 189 20.05 1.96 4.41
N ILE A 190 19.24 1.35 5.29
CA ILE A 190 18.47 2.08 6.30
C ILE A 190 19.40 2.48 7.44
N ASP A 191 19.32 3.74 7.85
CA ASP A 191 20.08 4.26 8.98
C ASP A 191 19.84 3.42 10.26
N HIS A 192 20.92 2.95 10.88
CA HIS A 192 20.87 2.13 12.09
C HIS A 192 20.20 2.84 13.26
N GLU A 193 20.34 4.17 13.39
CA GLU A 193 19.64 4.92 14.42
C GLU A 193 18.15 4.98 14.15
N LEU A 194 17.73 5.05 12.88
CA LEU A 194 16.32 4.98 12.51
C LEU A 194 15.72 3.61 12.86
N ILE A 195 16.46 2.52 12.61
CA ILE A 195 16.05 1.15 12.96
C ILE A 195 15.83 0.99 14.47
N LYS A 196 16.66 1.62 15.32
CA LYS A 196 16.52 1.55 16.78
C LYS A 196 15.30 2.29 17.32
N LEU A 197 14.77 3.25 16.57
CA LEU A 197 13.69 4.13 17.00
C LEU A 197 12.30 3.64 16.59
N VAL A 198 12.20 2.60 15.75
CA VAL A 198 10.92 1.96 15.42
C VAL A 198 10.60 0.86 16.41
N ASP A 199 9.33 0.55 16.59
CA ASP A 199 8.87 -0.45 17.56
C ASP A 199 8.89 -1.87 16.96
N TYR A 200 8.91 -1.98 15.64
CA TYR A 200 8.96 -3.26 14.94
C TYR A 200 9.57 -3.14 13.55
N VAL A 201 10.41 -4.10 13.21
CA VAL A 201 10.97 -4.28 11.88
C VAL A 201 10.40 -5.57 11.30
N VAL A 202 9.75 -5.47 10.13
CA VAL A 202 9.23 -6.65 9.43
C VAL A 202 10.40 -7.55 9.01
N PRO A 203 10.37 -8.87 9.33
CA PRO A 203 11.46 -9.81 9.04
C PRO A 203 11.49 -10.31 7.59
N LEU A 204 10.70 -9.71 6.69
CA LEU A 204 10.60 -10.11 5.30
C LEU A 204 11.45 -9.20 4.41
N ARG A 205 12.00 -9.79 3.34
CA ARG A 205 12.63 -9.04 2.23
C ARG A 205 13.82 -8.16 2.64
N GLN A 206 14.47 -8.43 3.77
CA GLN A 206 15.60 -7.62 4.26
C GLN A 206 16.84 -7.73 3.36
N GLU A 207 17.01 -8.86 2.70
CA GLU A 207 18.11 -9.09 1.76
C GLU A 207 17.77 -8.67 0.32
N GLU A 208 16.52 -8.25 0.06
CA GLU A 208 16.07 -7.88 -1.29
C GLU A 208 16.45 -6.44 -1.64
N HIS A 209 16.89 -6.25 -2.88
CA HIS A 209 16.96 -4.93 -3.51
C HIS A 209 15.63 -4.62 -4.22
N ILE A 210 14.92 -3.59 -3.76
CA ILE A 210 13.65 -3.18 -4.33
C ILE A 210 13.92 -2.16 -5.45
N ASP A 211 13.91 -2.61 -6.71
CA ASP A 211 14.00 -1.74 -7.91
C ASP A 211 12.67 -1.01 -8.22
N GLY A 212 11.94 -0.62 -7.17
CA GLY A 212 10.66 0.01 -7.31
C GLY A 212 10.81 1.50 -7.62
N MET A 213 10.26 1.92 -8.77
CA MET A 213 10.13 3.34 -9.05
C MET A 213 9.11 3.96 -8.07
N PRO A 214 9.33 5.20 -7.61
CA PRO A 214 8.35 5.88 -6.77
C PRO A 214 6.97 5.94 -7.45
N SER A 215 5.91 5.88 -6.64
CA SER A 215 4.55 5.99 -7.17
C SER A 215 4.34 7.31 -7.91
N ASP A 216 3.60 7.24 -9.02
CA ASP A 216 3.09 8.42 -9.71
C ASP A 216 2.11 9.14 -8.75
N ILE A 217 2.15 10.46 -8.73
CA ILE A 217 1.30 11.25 -7.83
C ILE A 217 0.49 12.24 -8.66
N ILE A 218 -0.83 12.12 -8.54
CA ILE A 218 -1.78 13.02 -9.18
C ILE A 218 -2.70 13.65 -8.14
N LYS A 219 -3.10 14.90 -8.36
CA LYS A 219 -4.10 15.59 -7.56
C LYS A 219 -5.35 15.80 -8.40
N LEU A 220 -6.49 15.46 -7.83
CA LEU A 220 -7.79 15.61 -8.48
C LEU A 220 -8.61 16.73 -7.82
N GLY A 221 -9.26 17.55 -8.64
CA GLY A 221 -10.32 18.45 -8.21
C GLY A 221 -11.70 17.83 -8.35
N LEU A 222 -12.72 18.45 -7.73
CA LEU A 222 -14.11 18.00 -7.85
C LEU A 222 -14.71 18.21 -9.25
N ASN A 223 -14.13 19.14 -10.03
CA ASN A 223 -14.59 19.51 -11.37
C ASN A 223 -13.74 18.88 -12.50
N ASN A 224 -13.26 17.65 -12.29
CA ASN A 224 -12.38 16.92 -13.23
C ASN A 224 -11.02 17.60 -13.52
N GLU A 225 -10.59 18.51 -12.66
CA GLU A 225 -9.23 19.06 -12.72
C GLU A 225 -8.22 17.97 -12.37
N VAL A 226 -7.18 17.83 -13.18
CA VAL A 226 -6.09 16.88 -12.95
C VAL A 226 -4.78 17.66 -12.92
N ARG A 227 -4.03 17.52 -11.82
CA ARG A 227 -2.67 18.05 -11.70
C ARG A 227 -1.70 16.91 -11.44
N VAL A 228 -0.79 16.68 -12.36
CA VAL A 228 0.33 15.75 -12.16
C VAL A 228 1.36 16.42 -11.25
N ILE A 229 1.75 15.72 -10.19
CA ILE A 229 2.78 16.17 -9.25
C ILE A 229 4.14 15.59 -9.66
N ARG A 230 4.15 14.30 -10.02
CA ARG A 230 5.29 13.57 -10.59
C ARG A 230 4.82 12.27 -11.23
#